data_AF-E6VDY4-F1
#
_entry.id   AF-E6VDY4-F1
#
_cell.length_a   1.000
_cell.length_b   1.000
_cell.length_c   1.000
_cell.angle_alpha   90.00
_cell.angle_beta   90.00
_cell.angle_gamma   90.00
#
_symmetry.space_group_name_H-M   'P 1'
#
loop_
_entity.id
_entity.type
_entity.pdbx_description
1 polymer ?
#
loop_
_entity_poly.entity_id
_entity_poly.type
_entity_poly.pdbx_seq_one_letter_code
_entity_poly.pdbx_strand_id
1 'polypeptide(L)'
;MRRLIVMVLGLAMMTSPAVAADAVVKDGDTVQLGDKVFRLEGIDAPELDQRCVNQFADPSACGIEARDALVKLIGGRSVACRDLGPDPVFKGRRLGTCAIAGETDSLSRRMVQDGFALNAVTGGKDRFAGDEAKARDEHKGLWQGCFVAPNDFRRWNRDAALRGAACREDKRAALIEAMFPDTPAMLPGCTIKGKIARRARITGNVGLYQIRGCPSYASLTKPNRWFCSEDDARAAGFRKAYNCRIKTTP
;
A
#
# COMPACT_ATOMS: atom_id res chain seq x y z
N MET A 1 30.23 7.80 70.93
CA MET A 1 30.03 8.47 69.62
C MET A 1 30.39 7.48 68.51
N ARG A 2 29.43 7.01 67.71
CA ARG A 2 29.66 6.13 66.55
C ARG A 2 28.83 6.68 65.39
N ARG A 3 29.48 7.28 64.39
CA ARG A 3 28.82 7.82 63.19
C ARG A 3 28.76 6.72 62.13
N LEU A 4 27.56 6.26 61.78
CA LEU A 4 27.35 5.43 60.59
C LEU A 4 27.35 6.33 59.35
N ILE A 5 28.20 6.03 58.37
CA ILE A 5 28.15 6.61 57.03
C ILE A 5 27.35 5.63 56.18
N VAL A 6 26.16 6.06 55.74
CA VAL A 6 25.34 5.32 54.77
C VAL A 6 25.74 5.79 53.38
N MET A 7 26.41 4.91 52.63
CA MET A 7 26.77 5.15 51.24
C MET A 7 25.58 4.76 50.36
N VAL A 8 24.87 5.74 49.80
CA VAL A 8 23.77 5.53 48.86
C VAL A 8 24.37 5.28 47.48
N LEU A 9 24.34 4.02 47.03
CA LEU A 9 24.80 3.62 45.70
C LEU A 9 23.69 3.95 44.68
N GLY A 10 23.84 5.07 43.97
CA GLY A 10 22.91 5.49 42.92
C GLY A 10 22.99 4.56 41.71
N LEU A 11 21.92 3.81 41.45
CA LEU A 11 21.78 2.96 40.27
C LEU A 11 21.46 3.85 39.06
N ALA A 12 22.49 4.24 38.31
CA ALA A 12 22.31 4.95 37.04
C ALA A 12 21.75 3.97 35.99
N MET A 13 20.45 4.08 35.72
CA MET A 13 19.83 3.38 34.59
C MET A 13 20.36 3.97 33.28
N MET A 14 21.30 3.28 32.65
CA MET A 14 21.71 3.57 31.28
C MET A 14 20.60 3.14 30.33
N THR A 15 19.74 4.08 29.94
CA THR A 15 18.80 3.90 28.83
C THR A 15 19.61 3.89 27.53
N SER A 16 19.91 2.70 27.00
CA SER A 16 20.44 2.60 25.65
C SER A 16 19.45 3.21 24.67
N PRO A 17 19.87 4.10 23.74
CA PRO A 17 18.99 4.55 22.69
C PRO A 17 18.63 3.32 21.86
N ALA A 18 17.35 2.97 21.83
CA ALA A 18 16.85 2.03 20.84
C ALA A 18 17.14 2.66 19.48
N VAL A 19 18.07 2.07 18.72
CA VAL A 19 18.25 2.40 17.32
C VAL A 19 16.91 2.19 16.63
N ALA A 20 16.21 3.28 16.34
CA ALA A 20 14.96 3.21 15.60
C ALA A 20 15.31 2.62 14.23
N ALA A 21 14.80 1.43 13.93
CA ALA A 21 14.97 0.86 12.60
C ALA A 21 14.37 1.85 11.58
N ASP A 22 15.15 2.21 10.56
CA ASP A 22 14.69 3.12 9.52
C ASP A 22 13.42 2.57 8.86
N ALA A 23 12.41 3.43 8.71
CA ALA A 23 11.16 3.04 8.11
C ALA A 23 11.32 2.85 6.60
N VAL A 24 11.04 1.65 6.10
CA VAL A 24 11.03 1.35 4.66
C VAL A 24 9.60 1.43 4.16
N VAL A 25 9.30 2.41 3.30
CA VAL A 25 7.99 2.55 2.65
C VAL A 25 7.88 1.57 1.49
N LYS A 26 6.85 0.71 1.50
CA LYS A 26 6.61 -0.30 0.45
C LYS A 26 5.67 0.22 -0.64
N ASP A 27 4.58 0.85 -0.23
CA ASP A 27 3.54 1.44 -1.09
C ASP A 27 2.88 2.63 -0.32
N GLY A 28 1.73 3.14 -0.80
CA GLY A 28 1.06 4.30 -0.22
C GLY A 28 0.40 4.08 1.15
N ASP A 29 0.32 2.84 1.63
CA ASP A 29 -0.25 2.53 2.96
C ASP A 29 0.50 1.43 3.72
N THR A 30 1.72 1.07 3.31
CA THR A 30 2.50 0.01 3.94
C THR A 30 3.92 0.48 4.28
N VAL A 31 4.28 0.36 5.56
CA VAL A 31 5.61 0.68 6.09
C VAL A 31 6.22 -0.56 6.77
N GLN A 32 7.51 -0.79 6.56
CA GLN A 32 8.27 -1.84 7.25
C GLN A 32 9.19 -1.21 8.29
N LEU A 33 9.09 -1.70 9.53
CA LEU A 33 9.95 -1.36 10.65
C LEU A 33 10.66 -2.63 11.13
N GLY A 34 11.96 -2.76 10.84
CA GLY A 34 12.71 -3.99 11.11
C GLY A 34 12.12 -5.18 10.35
N ASP A 35 11.72 -6.22 11.07
CA ASP A 35 11.10 -7.45 10.54
C ASP A 35 9.57 -7.35 10.37
N LYS A 36 8.94 -6.28 10.88
CA LYS A 36 7.49 -6.10 10.84
C LYS A 36 7.06 -5.22 9.67
N VAL A 37 6.08 -5.71 8.91
CA VAL A 37 5.40 -4.95 7.86
C VAL A 37 4.03 -4.52 8.37
N PHE A 38 3.80 -3.22 8.45
CA PHE A 38 2.55 -2.61 8.90
C PHE A 38 1.78 -2.04 7.71
N ARG A 39 0.54 -2.47 7.54
CA ARG A 39 -0.45 -1.70 6.78
C ARG A 39 -1.09 -0.66 7.69
N LEU A 40 -1.19 0.56 7.18
CA LEU A 40 -1.77 1.70 7.87
C LEU A 40 -3.28 1.46 8.08
N GLU A 41 -3.72 1.60 9.33
CA GLU A 41 -5.13 1.42 9.69
C GLU A 41 -6.02 2.50 9.06
N GLY A 42 -7.20 2.09 8.61
CA GLY A 42 -8.31 2.98 8.26
C GLY A 42 -8.21 3.65 6.89
N ILE A 43 -7.24 3.23 6.07
CA ILE A 43 -7.06 3.77 4.72
C ILE A 43 -6.85 2.65 3.70
N ASP A 44 -7.04 2.98 2.43
CA ASP A 44 -6.74 2.16 1.26
C ASP A 44 -6.03 3.05 0.23
N ALA A 45 -4.74 2.81 0.01
CA ALA A 45 -3.94 3.57 -0.95
C ALA A 45 -3.86 2.85 -2.31
N PRO A 46 -3.60 3.58 -3.41
CA PRO A 46 -3.36 2.95 -4.71
C PRO A 46 -2.24 1.91 -4.64
N GLU A 47 -2.48 0.76 -5.27
CA GLU A 47 -1.49 -0.29 -5.40
C GLU A 47 -0.28 0.24 -6.19
N LEU A 48 0.93 -0.26 -5.93
CA LEU A 48 2.14 0.31 -6.55
C LEU A 48 2.09 0.31 -8.10
N ASP A 49 1.46 -0.71 -8.71
CA ASP A 49 1.25 -0.82 -10.16
C ASP A 49 -0.07 -0.22 -10.65
N GLN A 50 -0.80 0.47 -9.79
CA GLN A 50 -2.01 1.19 -10.16
C GLN A 50 -1.69 2.39 -11.02
N ARG A 51 -2.44 2.47 -12.13
CA ARG A 51 -2.42 3.59 -13.06
C ARG A 51 -3.67 4.42 -12.88
N CYS A 52 -3.50 5.72 -12.96
CA CYS A 52 -4.55 6.71 -12.94
C CYS A 52 -4.40 7.62 -14.15
N VAL A 53 -5.22 8.65 -14.22
CA VAL A 53 -5.11 9.75 -15.16
C VAL A 53 -4.91 11.03 -14.35
N ASN A 54 -3.93 11.86 -14.71
CA ASN A 54 -3.68 13.12 -14.01
C ASN A 54 -4.66 14.23 -14.44
N GLN A 55 -4.51 15.43 -13.89
CA GLN A 55 -5.36 16.60 -14.22
C GLN A 55 -5.27 17.05 -15.69
N PHE A 56 -4.25 16.61 -16.43
CA PHE A 56 -4.03 16.92 -17.84
C PHE A 56 -4.56 15.82 -18.78
N ALA A 57 -5.25 14.83 -18.23
CA ALA A 57 -5.75 13.65 -18.93
C ALA A 57 -4.67 12.67 -19.42
N ASP A 58 -3.45 12.76 -18.88
CA ASP A 58 -2.36 11.83 -19.20
C ASP A 58 -2.30 10.65 -18.20
N PRO A 59 -1.93 9.43 -18.65
CA PRO A 59 -1.70 8.31 -17.75
C PRO A 59 -0.62 8.64 -16.71
N SER A 60 -0.91 8.36 -15.44
CA SER A 60 -0.01 8.57 -14.32
C SER A 60 0.17 7.31 -13.47
N ALA A 61 1.30 7.23 -12.77
CA ALA A 61 1.63 6.09 -11.90
C ALA A 61 1.22 6.41 -10.46
N CYS A 62 -0.08 6.59 -10.23
CA CYS A 62 -0.61 7.03 -8.94
C CYS A 62 -0.24 6.13 -7.75
N GLY A 63 0.03 4.83 -7.97
CA GLY A 63 0.64 3.95 -6.97
C GLY A 63 2.01 4.43 -6.48
N ILE A 64 2.86 4.82 -7.42
CA ILE A 64 4.19 5.38 -7.15
C ILE A 64 4.06 6.76 -6.51
N GLU A 65 3.17 7.61 -7.02
CA GLU A 65 2.92 8.94 -6.46
C GLU A 65 2.47 8.86 -5.00
N ALA A 66 1.58 7.92 -4.65
CA ALA A 66 1.13 7.70 -3.28
C ALA A 66 2.25 7.18 -2.37
N ARG A 67 3.08 6.23 -2.85
CA ARG A 67 4.28 5.79 -2.11
C ARG A 67 5.23 6.96 -1.86
N ASP A 68 5.50 7.75 -2.88
CA ASP A 68 6.46 8.86 -2.81
C ASP A 68 5.94 9.98 -1.91
N ALA A 69 4.62 10.20 -1.87
CA ALA A 69 3.97 11.07 -0.90
C ALA A 69 4.20 10.58 0.54
N LEU A 70 4.07 9.28 0.81
CA LEU A 70 4.33 8.71 2.13
C LEU A 70 5.83 8.80 2.51
N VAL A 71 6.73 8.55 1.56
CA VAL A 71 8.18 8.75 1.74
C VAL A 71 8.49 10.20 2.10
N LYS A 72 7.92 11.15 1.35
CA LYS A 72 8.10 12.59 1.59
C LYS A 72 7.51 13.01 2.94
N LEU A 73 6.34 12.49 3.29
CA LEU A 73 5.69 12.73 4.57
C LEU A 73 6.59 12.27 5.72
N ILE A 74 7.18 11.08 5.65
CA ILE A 74 8.12 10.61 6.68
C ILE A 74 9.39 11.46 6.68
N GLY A 75 9.94 11.78 5.51
CA GLY A 75 11.08 12.69 5.36
C GLY A 75 12.33 12.22 6.10
N GLY A 76 12.56 10.90 6.17
CA GLY A 76 13.70 10.30 6.88
C GLY A 76 13.59 10.33 8.41
N ARG A 77 12.48 10.81 8.98
CA ARG A 77 12.25 10.83 10.43
C ARG A 77 11.86 9.44 10.94
N SER A 78 12.14 9.18 12.22
CA SER A 78 11.75 7.94 12.87
C SER A 78 10.23 7.78 12.89
N VAL A 79 9.74 6.56 12.63
CA VAL A 79 8.31 6.21 12.65
C VAL A 79 8.05 5.24 13.79
N ALA A 80 6.97 5.46 14.52
CA ALA A 80 6.46 4.55 15.55
C ALA A 80 5.09 4.01 15.14
N CYS A 81 4.91 2.69 15.22
CA CYS A 81 3.64 2.03 14.93
C CYS A 81 3.09 1.36 16.18
N ARG A 82 1.85 1.71 16.54
CA ARG A 82 1.07 0.93 17.49
C ARG A 82 0.47 -0.26 16.76
N ASP A 83 0.90 -1.44 17.18
CA ASP A 83 0.52 -2.71 16.59
C ASP A 83 -0.91 -3.13 17.01
N LEU A 84 -1.81 -3.28 16.03
CA LEU A 84 -3.22 -3.64 16.24
C LEU A 84 -3.49 -5.13 16.04
N GLY A 85 -2.44 -5.92 15.76
CA GLY A 85 -2.52 -7.34 15.51
C GLY A 85 -2.36 -7.71 14.03
N PRO A 86 -2.61 -8.99 13.69
CA PRO A 86 -2.50 -9.49 12.33
C PRO A 86 -3.44 -8.74 11.39
N ASP A 87 -2.99 -8.48 10.17
CA ASP A 87 -3.84 -7.92 9.13
C ASP A 87 -4.91 -8.95 8.70
N PRO A 88 -6.21 -8.63 8.84
CA PRO A 88 -7.29 -9.57 8.50
C PRO A 88 -7.41 -9.82 7.00
N VAL A 89 -6.86 -8.94 6.17
CA VAL A 89 -6.91 -9.03 4.71
C VAL A 89 -5.63 -9.65 4.15
N PHE A 90 -4.47 -9.22 4.66
CA PHE A 90 -3.17 -9.57 4.08
C PHE A 90 -2.29 -10.39 5.04
N LYS A 91 -2.32 -11.72 4.86
CA LYS A 91 -1.54 -12.65 5.68
C LYS A 91 -0.04 -12.28 5.65
N GLY A 92 0.60 -12.24 6.82
CA GLY A 92 2.02 -11.88 6.97
C GLY A 92 2.27 -10.41 7.29
N ARG A 93 1.26 -9.54 7.17
CA ARG A 93 1.32 -8.13 7.60
C ARG A 93 0.64 -7.95 8.94
N ARG A 94 0.94 -6.83 9.59
CA ARG A 94 0.27 -6.32 10.80
C ARG A 94 -0.58 -5.12 10.42
N LEU A 95 -1.71 -4.90 11.09
CA LEU A 95 -2.42 -3.64 11.03
C LEU A 95 -1.82 -2.68 12.08
N GLY A 96 -1.60 -1.41 11.73
CA GLY A 96 -0.95 -0.47 12.63
C GLY A 96 -1.48 0.96 12.54
N THR A 97 -1.54 1.64 13.68
CA THR A 97 -1.60 3.10 13.71
C THR A 97 -0.16 3.62 13.77
N CYS A 98 0.36 4.14 12.66
CA CYS A 98 1.73 4.67 12.59
C CYS A 98 1.74 6.19 12.54
N ALA A 99 2.74 6.79 13.17
CA ALA A 99 2.99 8.23 13.18
C ALA A 99 4.51 8.49 13.18
N ILE A 100 4.89 9.70 12.80
CA ILE A 100 6.26 10.17 13.01
C ILE A 100 6.49 10.28 14.51
N ALA A 101 7.63 9.79 15.00
CA ALA A 101 7.91 9.72 16.42
C ALA A 101 7.85 11.11 17.07
N GLY A 102 7.00 11.27 18.08
CA GLY A 102 6.76 12.54 18.75
C GLY A 102 5.64 13.40 18.15
N GLU A 103 5.08 13.03 17.00
CA GLU A 103 3.93 13.68 16.39
C GLU A 103 2.62 12.97 16.75
N THR A 104 1.54 13.73 16.87
CA THR A 104 0.20 13.19 17.20
C THR A 104 -0.58 12.74 15.98
N ASP A 105 -0.28 13.29 14.81
CA ASP A 105 -0.98 12.98 13.57
C ASP A 105 -0.52 11.62 13.03
N SER A 106 -1.48 10.75 12.73
CA SER A 106 -1.19 9.48 12.09
C SER A 106 -0.83 9.66 10.62
N LEU A 107 0.07 8.82 10.12
CA LEU A 107 0.40 8.74 8.70
C LEU A 107 -0.87 8.47 7.87
N SER A 108 -1.77 7.61 8.37
CA SER A 108 -3.08 7.36 7.75
C SER A 108 -3.85 8.65 7.49
N ARG A 109 -3.99 9.50 8.51
CA ARG A 109 -4.74 10.75 8.40
C ARG A 109 -4.11 11.68 7.36
N ARG A 110 -2.78 11.84 7.41
CA ARG A 110 -2.06 12.74 6.50
C ARG A 110 -2.15 12.27 5.05
N MET A 111 -2.04 10.96 4.81
CA MET A 111 -2.22 10.39 3.46
C MET A 111 -3.61 10.66 2.89
N VAL A 112 -4.67 10.64 3.72
CA VAL A 112 -6.03 11.01 3.28
C VAL A 112 -6.16 12.52 3.06
N GLN A 113 -5.65 13.34 3.97
CA GLN A 113 -5.68 14.80 3.87
C GLN A 113 -4.96 15.34 2.64
N ASP A 114 -3.86 14.68 2.26
CA ASP A 114 -3.07 15.01 1.07
C ASP A 114 -3.64 14.37 -0.20
N GLY A 115 -4.70 13.56 -0.08
CA GLY A 115 -5.43 12.96 -1.20
C GLY A 115 -4.75 11.76 -1.83
N PHE A 116 -3.81 11.10 -1.15
CA PHE A 116 -3.06 9.94 -1.65
C PHE A 116 -3.55 8.59 -1.12
N ALA A 117 -4.56 8.59 -0.25
CA ALA A 117 -5.28 7.39 0.17
C ALA A 117 -6.76 7.68 0.34
N LEU A 118 -7.59 6.65 0.16
CA LEU A 118 -9.01 6.71 0.47
C LEU A 118 -9.25 6.32 1.92
N ASN A 119 -10.32 6.87 2.49
CA ASN A 119 -10.80 6.42 3.79
C ASN A 119 -11.39 5.01 3.65
N ALA A 120 -10.93 4.08 4.48
CA ALA A 120 -11.39 2.71 4.52
C ALA A 120 -12.02 2.41 5.88
N VAL A 121 -13.32 2.09 5.87
CA VAL A 121 -14.05 1.72 7.08
C VAL A 121 -13.44 0.44 7.67
N THR A 122 -12.84 0.58 8.84
CA THR A 122 -12.21 -0.54 9.57
C THR A 122 -12.84 -0.64 10.95
N GLY A 123 -13.26 -1.85 11.34
CA GLY A 123 -13.92 -2.08 12.63
C GLY A 123 -15.19 -1.24 12.86
N GLY A 124 -15.92 -0.90 11.78
CA GLY A 124 -17.14 -0.10 11.84
C GLY A 124 -16.92 1.39 12.11
N LYS A 125 -15.68 1.89 12.04
CA LYS A 125 -15.35 3.30 12.26
C LYS A 125 -14.92 3.96 10.95
N ASP A 126 -15.56 5.07 10.65
CA ASP A 126 -15.26 5.94 9.53
C ASP A 126 -14.45 7.14 10.04
N ARG A 127 -13.14 6.94 10.22
CA ARG A 127 -12.30 7.90 10.95
C ARG A 127 -11.86 9.09 10.12
N PHE A 128 -11.79 8.93 8.80
CA PHE A 128 -11.20 9.92 7.90
C PHE A 128 -12.16 10.43 6.83
N ALA A 129 -13.46 10.12 6.89
CA ALA A 129 -14.45 10.65 5.92
C ALA A 129 -14.40 12.17 5.76
N GLY A 130 -14.26 12.93 6.86
CA GLY A 130 -14.14 14.38 6.81
C GLY A 130 -12.85 14.86 6.12
N ASP A 131 -11.73 14.18 6.39
CA ASP A 131 -10.45 14.48 5.74
C ASP A 131 -10.50 14.13 4.24
N GLU A 132 -11.12 13.00 3.86
CA GLU A 132 -11.29 12.56 2.47
C GLU A 132 -12.21 13.52 1.70
N ALA A 133 -13.32 13.94 2.31
CA ALA A 133 -14.22 14.91 1.71
C ALA A 133 -13.51 16.23 1.40
N LYS A 134 -12.73 16.74 2.36
CA LYS A 134 -11.93 17.95 2.17
C LYS A 134 -10.88 17.77 1.07
N ALA A 135 -10.15 16.66 1.04
CA ALA A 135 -9.15 16.40 -0.01
C ALA A 135 -9.77 16.31 -1.40
N ARG A 136 -10.98 15.74 -1.51
CA ARG A 136 -11.76 15.70 -2.75
C ARG A 136 -12.19 17.10 -3.20
N ASP A 137 -12.76 17.88 -2.29
CA ASP A 137 -13.28 19.22 -2.58
C ASP A 137 -12.15 20.20 -2.92
N GLU A 138 -10.96 20.02 -2.34
CA GLU A 138 -9.74 20.78 -2.65
C GLU A 138 -8.92 20.20 -3.82
N HIS A 139 -9.39 19.14 -4.47
CA HIS A 139 -8.73 18.47 -5.59
C HIS A 139 -7.26 18.09 -5.28
N LYS A 140 -6.99 17.50 -4.13
CA LYS A 140 -5.65 17.09 -3.71
C LYS A 140 -5.29 15.68 -4.19
N GLY A 141 -4.00 15.47 -4.48
CA GLY A 141 -3.46 14.15 -4.80
C GLY A 141 -4.23 13.48 -5.93
N LEU A 142 -4.80 12.30 -5.67
CA LEU A 142 -5.62 11.54 -6.63
C LEU A 142 -6.83 12.33 -7.13
N TRP A 143 -7.40 13.20 -6.29
CA TRP A 143 -8.65 13.91 -6.58
C TRP A 143 -8.52 15.00 -7.65
N GLN A 144 -7.30 15.45 -7.98
CA GLN A 144 -7.07 16.34 -9.12
C GLN A 144 -7.24 15.63 -10.48
N GLY A 145 -7.07 14.30 -10.48
CA GLY A 145 -7.07 13.47 -11.67
C GLY A 145 -8.37 12.68 -11.85
N CYS A 146 -8.25 11.55 -12.52
CA CYS A 146 -9.29 10.53 -12.61
C CYS A 146 -8.73 9.16 -12.25
N PHE A 147 -9.41 8.46 -11.37
CA PHE A 147 -8.97 7.17 -10.86
C PHE A 147 -10.14 6.24 -10.52
N VAL A 148 -9.83 4.97 -10.35
CA VAL A 148 -10.70 3.97 -9.71
C VAL A 148 -10.22 3.72 -8.29
N ALA A 149 -11.13 3.40 -7.37
CA ALA A 149 -10.75 3.11 -5.99
C ALA A 149 -9.77 1.92 -5.93
N PRO A 150 -8.78 1.89 -5.00
CA PRO A 150 -7.77 0.84 -4.98
C PRO A 150 -8.34 -0.58 -4.82
N ASN A 151 -9.38 -0.75 -3.99
CA ASN A 151 -10.11 -2.01 -3.90
C ASN A 151 -10.75 -2.47 -5.23
N ASP A 152 -11.28 -1.56 -6.04
CA ASP A 152 -11.81 -1.88 -7.37
C ASP A 152 -10.69 -2.24 -8.35
N PHE A 153 -9.57 -1.52 -8.30
CA PHE A 153 -8.38 -1.84 -9.07
C PHE A 153 -7.81 -3.22 -8.72
N ARG A 154 -7.71 -3.57 -7.43
CA ARG A 154 -7.32 -4.91 -6.95
C ARG A 154 -8.20 -6.00 -7.56
N ARG A 155 -9.51 -5.75 -7.70
CA ARG A 155 -10.47 -6.70 -8.28
C ARG A 155 -10.50 -6.69 -9.81
N TRP A 156 -9.76 -5.79 -10.44
CA TRP A 156 -9.76 -5.53 -11.88
C TRP A 156 -11.16 -5.19 -12.39
N ASN A 157 -11.86 -4.33 -11.66
CA ASN A 157 -13.22 -3.91 -11.97
C ASN A 157 -13.23 -2.75 -12.98
N ARG A 158 -13.34 -3.05 -14.27
CA ARG A 158 -13.43 -2.05 -15.36
C ARG A 158 -14.78 -1.29 -15.36
N ASP A 159 -15.75 -1.77 -14.62
CA ASP A 159 -17.09 -1.17 -14.49
C ASP A 159 -17.20 -0.27 -13.24
N ALA A 160 -16.12 -0.12 -12.47
CA ALA A 160 -16.09 0.72 -11.29
C ALA A 160 -16.45 2.18 -11.59
N ALA A 161 -16.93 2.86 -10.54
CA ALA A 161 -17.13 4.30 -10.57
C ALA A 161 -15.79 5.03 -10.72
N LEU A 162 -15.75 5.98 -11.63
CA LEU A 162 -14.62 6.89 -11.79
C LEU A 162 -14.70 8.00 -10.74
N ARG A 163 -13.55 8.39 -10.19
CA ARG A 163 -13.43 9.36 -9.08
C ARG A 163 -12.39 10.42 -9.41
N GLY A 164 -12.64 11.66 -9.01
CA GLY A 164 -11.73 12.80 -9.19
C GLY A 164 -12.21 13.80 -10.25
N ALA A 165 -11.62 14.99 -10.23
CA ALA A 165 -12.06 16.15 -11.01
C ALA A 165 -11.85 15.98 -12.53
N ALA A 166 -10.89 15.17 -12.95
CA ALA A 166 -10.61 14.95 -14.37
C ALA A 166 -11.45 13.84 -15.01
N CYS A 167 -12.39 13.23 -14.26
CA CYS A 167 -13.23 12.16 -14.80
C CYS A 167 -14.33 12.70 -15.71
N ARG A 168 -14.14 12.49 -17.02
CA ARG A 168 -15.10 12.85 -18.06
C ARG A 168 -15.94 11.64 -18.48
N GLU A 169 -17.25 11.72 -18.27
CA GLU A 169 -18.19 10.66 -18.66
C GLU A 169 -18.15 10.38 -20.18
N ASP A 170 -18.06 11.43 -21.01
CA ASP A 170 -17.96 11.30 -22.47
C ASP A 170 -16.66 10.62 -22.94
N LYS A 171 -15.67 10.48 -22.04
CA LYS A 171 -14.39 9.81 -22.28
C LYS A 171 -14.18 8.56 -21.43
N ARG A 172 -15.23 8.04 -20.78
CA ARG A 172 -15.14 6.89 -19.85
C ARG A 172 -14.37 5.71 -20.42
N ALA A 173 -14.64 5.31 -21.67
CA ALA A 173 -13.96 4.17 -22.30
C ALA A 173 -12.44 4.38 -22.43
N ALA A 174 -12.01 5.58 -22.83
CA ALA A 174 -10.60 5.92 -22.96
C ALA A 174 -9.90 6.00 -21.58
N LEU A 175 -10.58 6.56 -20.58
CA LEU A 175 -10.08 6.61 -19.20
C LEU A 175 -9.88 5.21 -18.62
N ILE A 176 -10.84 4.31 -18.82
CA ILE A 176 -10.73 2.91 -18.40
C ILE A 176 -9.57 2.21 -19.11
N GLU A 177 -9.37 2.42 -20.40
CA GLU A 177 -8.24 1.82 -21.12
C GLU A 177 -6.88 2.34 -20.62
N ALA A 178 -6.78 3.63 -20.28
CA ALA A 178 -5.58 4.21 -19.69
C ALA A 178 -5.22 3.61 -18.32
N MET A 179 -6.23 3.32 -17.50
CA MET A 179 -6.06 2.75 -16.15
C MET A 179 -5.91 1.22 -16.14
N PHE A 180 -6.53 0.53 -17.10
CA PHE A 180 -6.53 -0.94 -17.22
C PHE A 180 -6.04 -1.40 -18.60
N PRO A 181 -4.80 -1.06 -19.00
CA PRO A 181 -4.29 -1.45 -20.30
C PRO A 181 -4.13 -2.97 -20.39
N ASP A 182 -4.30 -3.52 -21.60
CA ASP A 182 -4.07 -4.95 -21.86
C ASP A 182 -2.62 -5.40 -21.64
N THR A 183 -1.68 -4.47 -21.77
CA THR A 183 -0.23 -4.67 -21.56
C THR A 183 0.34 -3.55 -20.69
N PRO A 184 0.15 -3.60 -19.36
CA PRO A 184 0.73 -2.62 -18.45
C PRO A 184 2.25 -2.70 -18.48
N ALA A 185 2.90 -1.54 -18.41
CA ALA A 185 4.36 -1.46 -18.30
C ALA A 185 4.82 -2.07 -16.97
N MET A 186 5.94 -2.79 -17.01
CA MET A 186 6.57 -3.34 -15.81
C MET A 186 7.31 -2.23 -15.06
N LEU A 187 7.03 -2.10 -13.76
CA LEU A 187 7.80 -1.22 -12.88
C LEU A 187 9.20 -1.81 -12.62
N PRO A 188 10.26 -0.98 -12.49
CA PRO A 188 11.60 -1.44 -12.15
C PRO A 188 11.59 -2.30 -10.88
N GLY A 189 12.20 -3.49 -10.94
CA GLY A 189 12.24 -4.45 -9.83
C GLY A 189 10.96 -5.29 -9.63
N CYS A 190 9.84 -4.91 -10.26
CA CYS A 190 8.55 -5.57 -10.05
C CYS A 190 8.28 -6.67 -11.08
N THR A 191 9.07 -7.73 -10.98
CA THR A 191 9.14 -8.79 -12.01
C THR A 191 8.06 -9.85 -11.91
N ILE A 192 7.17 -9.82 -10.91
CA ILE A 192 6.16 -10.86 -10.73
C ILE A 192 4.93 -10.54 -11.58
N LYS A 193 4.55 -11.45 -12.47
CA LYS A 193 3.41 -11.27 -13.40
C LYS A 193 2.12 -11.76 -12.77
N GLY A 194 1.12 -10.89 -12.67
CA GLY A 194 -0.24 -11.23 -12.24
C GLY A 194 -1.20 -11.33 -13.43
N LYS A 195 -1.99 -12.40 -13.49
CA LYS A 195 -3.09 -12.57 -14.45
C LYS A 195 -4.42 -12.73 -13.73
N ILE A 196 -5.39 -11.89 -14.09
CA ILE A 196 -6.77 -12.07 -13.62
C ILE A 196 -7.33 -13.36 -14.21
N ALA A 197 -7.89 -14.20 -13.35
CA ALA A 197 -8.34 -15.53 -13.76
C ALA A 197 -9.71 -15.84 -13.15
N ARG A 198 -10.73 -15.97 -13.99
CA ARG A 198 -12.11 -16.28 -13.55
C ARG A 198 -12.18 -17.55 -12.70
N ARG A 199 -11.39 -18.58 -13.02
CA ARG A 199 -11.30 -19.81 -12.22
C ARG A 199 -10.70 -19.59 -10.83
N ALA A 200 -9.80 -18.61 -10.65
CA ALA A 200 -9.24 -18.29 -9.34
C ALA A 200 -10.31 -17.70 -8.40
N ARG A 201 -11.30 -16.96 -8.96
CA ARG A 201 -12.42 -16.36 -8.19
C ARG A 201 -13.28 -17.38 -7.47
N ILE A 202 -13.41 -18.59 -8.02
CA ILE A 202 -14.12 -19.71 -7.39
C ILE A 202 -13.49 -20.07 -6.03
N THR A 203 -12.17 -19.90 -5.90
CA THR A 203 -11.40 -20.17 -4.68
C THR A 203 -11.17 -18.93 -3.80
N GLY A 204 -11.92 -17.85 -4.05
CA GLY A 204 -11.76 -16.58 -3.33
C GLY A 204 -10.55 -15.73 -3.75
N ASN A 205 -9.81 -16.13 -4.80
CA ASN A 205 -8.67 -15.39 -5.31
C ASN A 205 -9.06 -14.54 -6.52
N VAL A 206 -8.43 -13.38 -6.71
CA VAL A 206 -8.67 -12.53 -7.89
C VAL A 206 -7.98 -13.10 -9.14
N GLY A 207 -6.80 -13.68 -8.97
CA GLY A 207 -5.98 -14.13 -10.08
C GLY A 207 -4.84 -15.06 -9.68
N LEU A 208 -3.94 -15.26 -10.62
CA LEU A 208 -2.74 -16.09 -10.48
C LEU A 208 -1.50 -15.23 -10.68
N TYR A 209 -0.46 -15.41 -9.86
CA TYR A 209 0.84 -14.81 -10.12
C TYR A 209 1.89 -15.85 -10.51
N GLN A 210 2.86 -15.40 -11.30
CA GLN A 210 4.02 -16.14 -11.78
C GLN A 210 5.29 -15.36 -11.45
N ILE A 211 6.28 -16.04 -10.90
CA ILE A 211 7.63 -15.51 -10.65
C ILE A 211 8.60 -15.98 -11.76
N ARG A 212 9.75 -15.31 -11.90
CA ARG A 212 10.78 -15.75 -12.84
C ARG A 212 11.20 -17.18 -12.52
N GLY A 213 11.29 -18.03 -13.54
CA GLY A 213 11.58 -19.46 -13.41
C GLY A 213 10.34 -20.37 -13.38
N CYS A 214 9.12 -19.83 -13.25
CA CYS A 214 7.92 -20.65 -13.43
C CYS A 214 7.79 -21.04 -14.92
N PRO A 215 7.33 -22.26 -15.25
CA PRO A 215 7.16 -22.71 -16.64
C PRO A 215 6.34 -21.77 -17.53
N SER A 216 5.27 -21.18 -16.98
CA SER A 216 4.40 -20.26 -17.74
C SER A 216 4.77 -18.78 -17.61
N TYR A 217 5.91 -18.45 -17.00
CA TYR A 217 6.30 -17.05 -16.82
C TYR A 217 6.58 -16.36 -18.16
N ALA A 218 7.34 -17.01 -19.05
CA ALA A 218 7.69 -16.47 -20.36
C ALA A 218 6.46 -16.35 -21.28
N SER A 219 5.60 -17.39 -21.28
CA SER A 219 4.39 -17.43 -22.10
C SER A 219 3.28 -16.48 -21.63
N LEU A 220 3.35 -15.97 -20.40
CA LEU A 220 2.43 -14.94 -19.91
C LEU A 220 2.86 -13.57 -20.45
N THR A 221 2.53 -13.28 -21.71
CA THR A 221 2.92 -12.04 -22.41
C THR A 221 2.01 -10.86 -22.11
N LYS A 222 0.76 -11.11 -21.69
CA LYS A 222 -0.23 -10.09 -21.31
C LYS A 222 -0.64 -10.23 -19.84
N PRO A 223 0.24 -9.90 -18.88
CA PRO A 223 -0.16 -9.80 -17.48
C PRO A 223 -1.12 -8.63 -17.29
N ASN A 224 -2.03 -8.73 -16.33
CA ASN A 224 -2.87 -7.61 -15.90
C ASN A 224 -2.17 -6.77 -14.83
N ARG A 225 -1.33 -7.38 -14.01
CA ARG A 225 -0.69 -6.75 -12.84
C ARG A 225 0.79 -7.08 -12.80
N TRP A 226 1.56 -6.21 -12.16
CA TRP A 226 2.98 -6.42 -11.84
C TRP A 226 3.18 -6.27 -10.33
N PHE A 227 3.89 -7.21 -9.71
CA PHE A 227 4.18 -7.18 -8.28
C PHE A 227 5.68 -7.19 -8.01
N CYS A 228 6.09 -6.54 -6.92
CA CYS A 228 7.48 -6.42 -6.50
C CYS A 228 7.90 -7.49 -5.51
N SER A 229 6.94 -8.08 -4.80
CA SER A 229 7.13 -9.27 -3.99
C SER A 229 5.94 -10.23 -4.09
N GLU A 230 6.15 -11.49 -3.69
CA GLU A 230 5.03 -12.44 -3.63
C GLU A 230 4.02 -12.07 -2.54
N ASP A 231 4.47 -11.36 -1.49
CA ASP A 231 3.58 -10.85 -0.45
C ASP A 231 2.63 -9.79 -1.01
N ASP A 232 3.11 -8.89 -1.89
CA ASP A 232 2.26 -7.90 -2.57
C ASP A 232 1.24 -8.60 -3.47
N ALA A 233 1.67 -9.63 -4.22
CA ALA A 233 0.77 -10.41 -5.06
C ALA A 233 -0.32 -11.10 -4.24
N ARG A 234 0.04 -11.72 -3.11
CA ARG A 234 -0.89 -12.35 -2.18
C ARG A 234 -1.84 -11.32 -1.54
N ALA A 235 -1.31 -10.17 -1.16
CA ALA A 235 -2.10 -9.07 -0.61
C ALA A 235 -3.15 -8.62 -1.63
N ALA A 236 -2.78 -8.42 -2.89
CA ALA A 236 -3.73 -8.11 -3.97
C ALA A 236 -4.74 -9.25 -4.30
N GLY A 237 -4.73 -10.37 -3.56
CA GLY A 237 -5.65 -11.48 -3.71
C GLY A 237 -5.25 -12.49 -4.77
N PHE A 238 -3.98 -12.51 -5.19
CA PHE A 238 -3.46 -13.48 -6.16
C PHE A 238 -2.83 -14.66 -5.43
N ARG A 239 -3.03 -15.86 -5.99
CA ARG A 239 -2.28 -17.05 -5.55
C ARG A 239 -1.19 -17.42 -6.55
N LYS A 240 -0.17 -18.13 -6.08
CA LYS A 240 0.85 -18.69 -6.98
C LYS A 240 0.17 -19.67 -7.95
N ALA A 241 0.59 -19.64 -9.22
CA ALA A 241 0.10 -20.62 -10.17
C ALA A 241 0.57 -22.03 -9.79
N TYR A 242 -0.30 -23.04 -9.92
CA TYR A 242 0.00 -24.41 -9.47
C TYR A 242 1.16 -25.08 -10.21
N ASN A 243 1.39 -24.66 -11.46
CA ASN A 243 2.51 -25.14 -12.27
C ASN A 243 3.82 -24.43 -11.93
N CYS A 244 3.81 -23.42 -11.07
CA CYS A 244 5.02 -22.80 -10.54
C CYS A 244 5.50 -23.56 -9.30
N ARG A 245 6.25 -24.63 -9.53
CA ARG A 245 6.88 -25.47 -8.49
C ARG A 245 8.39 -25.26 -8.45
N ILE A 246 8.83 -24.01 -8.43
CA ILE A 246 10.25 -23.71 -8.22
C ILE A 246 10.57 -24.19 -6.80
N LYS A 247 11.36 -25.26 -6.69
CA LYS A 247 11.96 -25.62 -5.40
C LYS A 247 12.91 -24.49 -5.06
N THR A 248 12.65 -23.77 -3.97
CA THR A 248 13.68 -22.95 -3.33
C THR A 248 14.76 -23.92 -2.89
N THR A 249 15.88 -23.95 -3.61
CA THR A 249 17.09 -24.58 -3.09
C THR A 249 17.45 -23.83 -1.80
N PRO A 250 17.70 -24.51 -0.68
CA PRO A 250 18.06 -23.88 0.58
C PRO A 250 19.33 -23.02 0.45
#